data_AF-A0A2N0QNX6-F1
#
_entry.id   AF-A0A2N0QNX6-F1
#
_cell.length_a   1.000
_cell.length_b   1.000
_cell.length_c   1.000
_cell.angle_alpha   90.00
_cell.angle_beta   90.00
_cell.angle_gamma   90.00
#
_symmetry.space_group_name_H-M   'P 1'
#
loop_
_entity.id
_entity.type
_entity.pdbx_description
1 polymer ?
#
loop_
_entity_poly.entity_id
_entity_poly.type
_entity_poly.pdbx_seq_one_letter_code
_entity_poly.pdbx_strand_id
1 'polypeptide(L)'
;MPALTYDQLRMLNSYSIYTDNPDKPLFTLENLHKDFYLTDFRNLMMGITNAGTEAAAISHFGRRYGMFIATQFYMLAAYDMIWDGKRVDVRFSLVHEYGINTLASQVNNHFPPYFMGKHFWVHALELLRVTRKS
;
A
#
# COMPACT_ATOMS: atom_id res chain seq x y z
N MET A 1 9.11 -10.96 17.16
CA MET A 1 7.81 -10.28 17.21
C MET A 1 6.72 -11.34 17.08
N PRO A 2 5.58 -11.24 17.77
CA PRO A 2 4.50 -12.22 17.61
C PRO A 2 3.99 -12.16 16.16
N ALA A 3 3.72 -13.33 15.59
CA ALA A 3 3.13 -13.42 14.27
C ALA A 3 1.69 -12.89 14.31
N LEU A 4 1.22 -12.30 13.21
CA LEU A 4 -0.18 -11.93 13.06
C LEU A 4 -1.06 -13.17 13.23
N THR A 5 -2.22 -12.99 13.84
CA THR A 5 -3.22 -14.05 13.96
C THR A 5 -3.84 -14.36 12.59
N TYR A 6 -4.48 -15.52 12.48
CA TYR A 6 -5.19 -15.90 11.25
C TYR A 6 -6.25 -14.88 10.84
N ASP A 7 -7.01 -14.34 11.79
CA ASP A 7 -8.05 -13.34 11.50
C ASP A 7 -7.45 -12.02 11.00
N GLN A 8 -6.32 -11.59 11.59
CA GLN A 8 -5.59 -10.40 11.13
C GLN A 8 -5.05 -10.57 9.71
N LEU A 9 -4.47 -11.73 9.40
CA LEU A 9 -4.00 -12.06 8.05
C LEU A 9 -5.16 -12.15 7.05
N ARG A 10 -6.28 -12.80 7.42
CA ARG A 10 -7.47 -12.89 6.57
C ARG A 10 -8.03 -11.51 6.25
N MET A 11 -8.06 -10.63 7.25
CA MET A 11 -8.49 -9.25 7.10
C MET A 11 -7.57 -8.49 6.14
N LEU A 12 -6.25 -8.51 6.34
CA LEU A 12 -5.28 -7.88 5.43
C LEU A 12 -5.45 -8.38 3.98
N ASN A 13 -5.54 -9.70 3.82
CA ASN A 13 -5.70 -10.35 2.52
C ASN A 13 -7.03 -9.95 1.83
N SER A 14 -8.10 -9.66 2.56
CA SER A 14 -9.37 -9.22 1.95
C SER A 14 -9.28 -7.84 1.30
N TYR A 15 -8.24 -7.06 1.60
CA TYR A 15 -7.93 -5.78 0.96
C TYR A 15 -6.71 -5.85 0.02
N SER A 16 -6.28 -7.07 -0.34
CA SER A 16 -5.10 -7.30 -1.18
C SER A 16 -3.81 -6.73 -0.56
N ILE A 17 -3.70 -6.83 0.76
CA ILE A 17 -2.52 -6.47 1.53
C ILE A 17 -1.91 -7.77 2.04
N TYR A 18 -0.73 -8.11 1.55
CA TYR A 18 -0.05 -9.35 1.91
C TYR A 18 1.19 -9.07 2.75
N THR A 19 1.52 -10.01 3.65
CA THR A 19 2.67 -9.88 4.56
C THR A 19 3.82 -10.84 4.24
N ASP A 20 3.65 -11.64 3.19
CA ASP A 20 4.68 -12.48 2.63
C ASP A 20 5.65 -11.64 1.77
N ASN A 21 6.87 -12.14 1.61
CA ASN A 21 7.85 -11.46 0.77
C ASN A 21 7.42 -11.62 -0.70
N PRO A 22 7.29 -10.52 -1.46
CA PRO A 22 6.96 -10.65 -2.87
C PRO A 22 8.13 -11.20 -3.66
N ASP A 23 7.85 -12.16 -4.53
CA ASP A 23 8.85 -12.72 -5.45
C ASP A 23 9.36 -11.65 -6.44
N LYS A 24 8.49 -10.71 -6.86
CA LYS A 24 8.79 -9.70 -7.90
C LYS A 24 7.99 -8.39 -7.71
N PRO A 25 8.39 -7.50 -6.77
CA PRO A 25 7.76 -6.19 -6.64
C PRO A 25 8.04 -5.33 -7.88
N LEU A 26 7.02 -4.63 -8.36
CA LEU A 26 7.15 -3.68 -9.48
C LEU A 26 7.83 -2.38 -9.02
N PHE A 27 7.43 -1.89 -7.85
CA PHE A 27 7.97 -0.70 -7.22
C PHE A 27 7.70 -0.68 -5.72
N THR A 28 8.42 0.19 -5.02
CA THR A 28 8.20 0.49 -3.61
C THR A 28 7.59 1.87 -3.44
N LEU A 29 6.97 2.14 -2.29
CA LEU A 29 6.49 3.48 -1.95
C LEU A 29 7.65 4.50 -1.96
N GLU A 30 8.86 4.10 -1.59
CA GLU A 30 10.04 4.96 -1.68
C GLU A 30 10.36 5.39 -3.12
N ASN A 31 10.14 4.54 -4.12
CA ASN A 31 10.35 4.91 -5.53
C ASN A 31 9.46 6.08 -5.94
N LEU A 32 8.22 6.16 -5.44
CA LEU A 32 7.27 7.22 -5.77
C LEU A 32 7.64 8.60 -5.23
N HIS A 33 8.55 8.67 -4.25
CA HIS A 33 9.08 9.93 -3.74
C HIS A 33 10.21 10.51 -4.59
N LYS A 34 10.65 9.79 -5.62
CA LYS A 34 11.70 10.25 -6.53
C LYS A 34 11.05 10.86 -7.76
N ASP A 35 11.23 12.17 -7.97
CA ASP A 35 10.54 12.91 -9.04
C ASP A 35 10.75 12.30 -10.43
N PHE A 36 11.94 11.76 -10.71
CA PHE A 36 12.24 11.10 -11.99
C PHE A 36 11.41 9.82 -12.23
N TYR A 37 10.93 9.18 -11.18
CA TYR A 37 10.17 7.93 -11.27
C TYR A 37 8.69 8.16 -11.59
N LEU A 38 8.20 9.41 -11.48
CA LEU A 38 6.79 9.71 -11.67
C LEU A 38 6.32 9.46 -13.12
N THR A 39 7.17 9.73 -14.11
CA THR A 39 6.85 9.44 -15.52
C THR A 39 6.75 7.95 -15.79
N ASP A 40 7.73 7.17 -15.32
CA ASP A 40 7.74 5.72 -15.46
C ASP A 40 6.58 5.07 -14.71
N PHE A 41 6.26 5.59 -13.52
CA PHE A 41 5.12 5.16 -12.73
C PHE A 41 3.79 5.36 -13.47
N ARG A 42 3.59 6.52 -14.12
CA ARG A 42 2.37 6.78 -14.91
C ARG A 42 2.22 5.78 -16.05
N ASN A 43 3.29 5.54 -16.81
CA ASN A 43 3.30 4.57 -17.90
C ASN A 43 3.03 3.14 -17.42
N LEU A 44 3.65 2.77 -16.30
CA LEU A 44 3.43 1.48 -15.65
C LEU A 44 1.96 1.32 -15.24
N MET A 45 1.38 2.32 -14.58
CA MET A 45 -0.02 2.27 -14.15
C MET A 45 -0.98 2.16 -15.32
N MET A 46 -0.77 2.93 -16.39
CA MET A 46 -1.54 2.82 -17.62
C MET A 46 -1.49 1.42 -18.21
N GLY A 47 -0.29 0.81 -18.27
CA GLY A 47 -0.10 -0.55 -18.78
C GLY A 47 -0.76 -1.63 -17.91
N ILE A 48 -0.77 -1.46 -16.59
CA ILE A 48 -1.38 -2.42 -15.66
C ILE A 48 -2.90 -2.35 -15.71
N THR A 49 -3.46 -1.15 -15.60
CA THR A 49 -4.91 -0.97 -15.46
C THR A 49 -5.64 -0.93 -16.80
N ASN A 50 -4.92 -0.81 -17.91
CA ASN A 50 -5.47 -0.60 -19.25
C ASN A 50 -6.50 0.55 -19.28
N ALA A 51 -6.25 1.60 -18.50
CA ALA A 51 -7.19 2.70 -18.35
C ALA A 51 -7.11 3.64 -19.57
N GLY A 52 -8.25 4.19 -19.98
CA GLY A 52 -8.31 5.12 -21.12
C GLY A 52 -7.67 6.50 -20.85
N THR A 53 -7.34 6.81 -19.60
CA THR A 53 -6.69 8.07 -19.22
C THR A 53 -5.71 7.86 -18.05
N GLU A 54 -4.69 8.72 -17.99
CA GLU A 54 -3.70 8.72 -16.90
C GLU A 54 -4.36 8.93 -15.54
N ALA A 55 -5.28 9.90 -15.45
CA ALA A 55 -5.99 10.20 -14.20
C ALA A 55 -6.74 8.97 -13.65
N ALA A 56 -7.36 8.17 -14.53
CA ALA A 56 -8.02 6.93 -14.13
C ALA A 56 -7.00 5.89 -13.64
N ALA A 57 -5.88 5.69 -14.35
CA ALA A 57 -4.82 4.77 -13.93
C ALA A 57 -4.23 5.13 -12.56
N ILE A 58 -3.95 6.41 -12.33
CA ILE A 58 -3.45 6.91 -11.04
C ILE A 58 -4.52 6.80 -9.94
N SER A 59 -5.80 7.03 -10.26
CA SER A 59 -6.91 6.83 -9.31
C SER A 59 -7.02 5.37 -8.85
N HIS A 60 -6.75 4.40 -9.72
CA HIS A 60 -6.69 2.98 -9.35
C HIS A 60 -5.59 2.71 -8.32
N PHE A 61 -4.39 3.27 -8.51
CA PHE A 61 -3.34 3.21 -7.48
C PHE A 61 -3.77 3.88 -6.19
N GLY A 62 -4.32 5.10 -6.27
CA GLY A 62 -4.80 5.85 -5.10
C GLY A 62 -5.81 5.06 -4.28
N ARG A 63 -6.72 4.33 -4.94
CA ARG A 63 -7.64 3.40 -4.27
C ARG A 63 -6.91 2.29 -3.53
N ARG A 64 -5.93 1.63 -4.14
CA ARG A 64 -5.18 0.51 -3.53
C ARG A 64 -4.32 0.97 -2.35
N TYR A 65 -3.64 2.10 -2.49
CA TYR A 65 -2.91 2.71 -1.38
C TYR A 65 -3.84 3.20 -0.27
N GLY A 66 -4.99 3.77 -0.64
CA GLY A 66 -6.04 4.15 0.31
C GLY A 66 -6.58 2.97 1.11
N MET A 67 -6.74 1.78 0.49
CA MET A 67 -7.08 0.55 1.20
C MET A 67 -6.03 0.19 2.25
N PHE A 68 -4.73 0.21 1.89
CA PHE A 68 -3.65 -0.03 2.84
C PHE A 68 -3.71 0.90 4.07
N ILE A 69 -3.93 2.20 3.83
CA ILE A 69 -4.05 3.18 4.90
C ILE A 69 -5.30 2.97 5.75
N ALA A 70 -6.46 2.70 5.13
CA ALA A 70 -7.70 2.38 5.84
C ALA A 70 -7.53 1.18 6.76
N THR A 71 -6.81 0.15 6.31
CA THR A 71 -6.50 -1.03 7.12
C THR A 71 -5.67 -0.69 8.36
N GLN A 72 -4.80 0.33 8.32
CA GLN A 72 -4.05 0.74 9.51
C GLN A 72 -4.97 1.28 10.61
N PHE A 73 -6.03 2.01 10.23
CA PHE A 73 -7.03 2.46 11.20
C PHE A 73 -7.82 1.30 11.78
N TYR A 74 -8.15 0.30 10.96
CA TYR A 74 -8.82 -0.90 11.44
C TYR A 74 -7.93 -1.69 12.42
N MET A 75 -6.67 -1.94 12.06
CA MET A 75 -5.71 -2.65 12.91
C MET A 75 -5.50 -1.92 14.25
N LEU A 76 -5.48 -0.59 14.23
CA LEU A 76 -5.42 0.23 15.44
C LEU A 76 -6.68 0.03 16.30
N ALA A 77 -7.87 0.18 15.71
CA ALA A 77 -9.11 0.14 16.47
C ALA A 77 -9.48 -1.25 17.01
N ALA A 78 -9.18 -2.31 16.26
CA ALA A 78 -9.57 -3.68 16.58
C ALA A 78 -8.50 -4.45 17.37
N TYR A 79 -7.21 -4.11 17.18
CA TYR A 79 -6.10 -4.89 17.72
C TYR A 79 -5.03 -4.05 18.42
N ASP A 80 -5.22 -2.73 18.54
CA ASP A 80 -4.19 -1.80 19.03
C ASP A 80 -2.86 -2.00 18.30
N MET A 81 -2.87 -2.24 16.97
CA MET A 81 -1.68 -2.47 16.17
C MET A 81 -1.60 -1.50 15.00
N ILE A 82 -0.40 -1.03 14.68
CA ILE A 82 -0.15 -0.21 13.50
C ILE A 82 1.08 -0.75 12.79
N TRP A 83 1.05 -0.77 11.46
CA TRP A 83 2.24 -1.06 10.69
C TRP A 83 3.30 0.04 10.87
N ASP A 84 4.50 -0.34 11.32
CA ASP A 84 5.61 0.58 11.64
C ASP A 84 6.88 0.26 10.82
N GLY A 85 6.70 -0.13 9.55
CA GLY A 85 7.81 -0.42 8.64
C GLY A 85 8.34 0.83 7.91
N LYS A 86 9.37 0.65 7.08
CA LYS A 86 9.92 1.74 6.26
C LYS A 86 9.22 1.83 4.91
N ARG A 87 9.30 2.99 4.23
CA ARG A 87 8.70 3.17 2.90
C ARG A 87 9.17 2.14 1.85
N VAL A 88 10.42 1.69 1.95
CA VAL A 88 10.99 0.63 1.10
C VAL A 88 10.33 -0.74 1.33
N ASP A 89 9.69 -0.92 2.48
CA ASP A 89 8.98 -2.14 2.86
C ASP A 89 7.52 -2.15 2.35
N VAL A 90 6.96 -1.00 1.93
CA VAL A 90 5.68 -0.95 1.22
C VAL A 90 5.96 -1.17 -0.26
N ARG A 91 5.63 -2.35 -0.74
CA ARG A 91 5.91 -2.80 -2.11
C ARG A 91 4.59 -3.02 -2.84
N PHE A 92 4.59 -2.81 -4.15
CA PHE A 92 3.42 -3.04 -4.98
C PHE A 92 3.76 -4.07 -6.05
N SER A 93 2.91 -5.09 -6.18
CA SER A 93 3.03 -6.08 -7.25
C SER A 93 1.76 -6.18 -8.06
N LEU A 94 1.91 -6.65 -9.29
CA LEU A 94 0.81 -7.00 -10.17
C LEU A 94 0.07 -8.22 -9.62
N VAL A 95 -1.24 -8.10 -9.49
CA VAL A 95 -2.13 -9.22 -9.20
C VAL A 95 -3.29 -9.21 -10.17
N HIS A 96 -3.90 -10.38 -10.37
CA HIS A 96 -5.09 -10.53 -11.20
C HIS A 96 -6.28 -10.85 -10.30
N GLU A 97 -7.19 -9.89 -10.17
CA GLU A 97 -8.35 -10.00 -9.28
C GLU A 97 -9.62 -9.68 -10.06
N TYR A 98 -10.67 -10.49 -9.88
CA TYR A 98 -11.98 -10.26 -10.52
C TYR A 98 -11.92 -10.06 -12.04
N GLY A 99 -11.00 -10.74 -12.72
CA GLY A 99 -10.83 -10.67 -14.18
C GLY A 99 -10.05 -9.44 -14.67
N ILE A 100 -9.49 -8.63 -13.77
CA ILE A 100 -8.72 -7.43 -14.11
C ILE A 100 -7.33 -7.45 -13.47
N ASN A 101 -6.36 -6.88 -14.19
CA ASN A 101 -5.02 -6.62 -13.67
C ASN A 101 -5.06 -5.41 -12.73
N THR A 102 -4.43 -5.55 -11.57
CA THR A 102 -4.46 -4.53 -10.52
C THR A 102 -3.23 -4.65 -9.63
N LEU A 103 -3.13 -3.77 -8.63
CA LEU A 103 -2.05 -3.77 -7.67
C LEU A 103 -2.48 -4.37 -6.34
N ALA A 104 -1.61 -5.19 -5.77
CA ALA A 104 -1.64 -5.54 -4.36
C ALA A 104 -0.52 -4.81 -3.63
N SER A 105 -0.75 -4.54 -2.34
CA SER A 105 0.30 -4.05 -1.46
C SER A 105 0.95 -5.24 -0.77
N GLN A 106 2.28 -5.33 -0.76
CA GLN A 106 3.01 -6.20 0.14
C GLN A 106 3.75 -5.36 1.15
N VAL A 107 3.65 -5.76 2.41
CA VAL A 107 4.37 -5.16 3.51
C VAL A 107 5.11 -6.22 4.29
N ASN A 108 6.20 -5.85 4.95
CA ASN A 108 6.77 -6.76 5.94
C ASN A 108 5.80 -6.95 7.12
N ASN A 109 5.90 -8.10 7.79
CA ASN A 109 5.15 -8.35 9.01
C ASN A 109 5.75 -7.54 10.19
N HIS A 110 5.49 -6.23 10.20
CA HIS A 110 5.96 -5.28 11.20
C HIS A 110 4.78 -4.51 11.82
N PHE A 111 3.93 -5.23 12.55
CA PHE A 111 2.77 -4.69 13.27
C PHE A 111 3.00 -4.76 14.79
N PRO A 112 3.79 -3.86 15.39
CA PRO A 112 3.89 -3.78 16.84
C PRO A 112 2.58 -3.27 17.47
N PRO A 113 2.34 -3.56 18.76
CA PRO A 113 1.32 -2.86 19.54
C PRO A 113 1.54 -1.34 19.49
N TYR A 114 0.47 -0.57 19.31
CA TYR A 114 0.48 0.88 19.08
C TYR A 114 1.15 1.65 20.22
N PHE A 115 1.01 1.18 21.46
CA PHE A 115 1.70 1.78 22.62
C PHE A 115 3.24 1.71 22.52
N MET A 116 3.81 1.02 21.52
CA MET A 116 5.23 1.02 21.19
C MET A 116 5.61 1.85 19.94
N GLY A 117 4.68 2.29 19.08
CA GLY A 117 4.97 2.88 17.76
C GLY A 117 4.92 4.41 17.72
N LYS A 118 5.99 5.07 17.24
CA LYS A 118 6.14 6.55 17.23
C LYS A 118 5.71 7.26 15.93
N HIS A 119 5.25 6.56 14.88
CA HIS A 119 5.30 7.11 13.51
C HIS A 119 3.98 7.24 12.73
N PHE A 120 2.81 6.90 13.30
CA PHE A 120 1.54 6.87 12.56
C PHE A 120 1.14 8.19 11.88
N TRP A 121 1.39 9.34 12.52
CA TRP A 121 0.97 10.64 12.01
C TRP A 121 1.68 11.06 10.71
N VAL A 122 2.84 10.49 10.40
CA VAL A 122 3.65 10.88 9.24
C VAL A 122 3.00 10.43 7.92
N HIS A 123 2.42 9.22 7.89
CA HIS A 123 1.88 8.64 6.66
C HIS A 123 0.51 9.19 6.27
N ALA A 124 -0.36 9.48 7.26
CA ALA A 124 -1.68 10.08 7.01
C ALA A 124 -1.57 11.51 6.43
N LEU A 125 -0.59 12.29 6.87
CA LEU A 125 -0.28 13.62 6.33
C LEU A 125 0.25 13.59 4.88
N GLU A 126 0.82 12.46 4.45
CA GLU A 126 1.45 12.33 3.13
C GLU A 126 0.41 12.14 2.00
N LEU A 127 -0.72 11.49 2.29
CA LEU A 127 -1.90 11.44 1.40
C LEU A 127 -2.46 12.83 1.07
N LEU A 128 -2.41 13.76 2.02
CA LEU A 128 -2.84 15.15 1.83
C LEU A 128 -1.86 15.96 0.97
N ARG A 129 -0.59 15.56 0.87
CA ARG A 129 0.41 16.22 0.01
C ARG A 129 0.32 15.76 -1.43
N VAL A 130 0.11 14.47 -1.68
CA VAL A 130 0.04 13.91 -3.04
C VAL A 130 -1.22 14.39 -3.77
N THR A 131 -2.33 14.62 -3.05
CA THR A 131 -3.59 15.11 -3.63
C THR A 131 -3.65 16.62 -3.87
N ARG A 132 -2.72 17.41 -3.30
CA ARG A 132 -2.67 18.88 -3.48
C ARG A 132 -1.76 19.36 -4.61
N LYS A 133 -1.08 18.46 -5.32
CA LYS A 133 -0.19 18.80 -6.45
C LYS A 133 -0.78 18.55 -7.84
N SER A 134 -2.08 18.21 -7.95
CA SER A 134 -2.79 18.13 -9.24
C SER A 134 -3.56 19.41 -9.55
#